data_AF-A0A4R1ZVY9-F1
#
_entry.id   AF-A0A4R1ZVY9-F1
#
_cell.length_a   1.000
_cell.length_b   1.000
_cell.length_c   1.000
_cell.angle_alpha   90.00
_cell.angle_beta   90.00
_cell.angle_gamma   90.00
#
_symmetry.space_group_name_H-M   'P 1'
#
loop_
_entity.id
_entity.type
_entity.pdbx_description
1 polymer ?
#
loop_
_entity_poly.entity_id
_entity_poly.type
_entity_poly.pdbx_seq_one_letter_code
_entity_poly.pdbx_strand_id
1 'polypeptide(L)' 'MTTDLNSSYDCANASSDLPNLIAQLDSLRNGSASTAEQQEEMNRLENQIRFIQNKCDIPHSNH' A
#
# COMPACT_ATOMS: atom_id res chain seq x y z
N MET A 1 -14.50 -16.05 -13.76
CA MET A 1 -15.14 -15.33 -12.64
C MET A 1 -14.02 -14.83 -11.76
N THR A 2 -13.67 -13.56 -11.95
CA THR A 2 -12.58 -12.89 -11.25
C THR A 2 -13.02 -12.68 -9.81
N THR A 3 -12.52 -13.51 -8.90
CA THR A 3 -12.76 -13.37 -7.47
C THR A 3 -12.43 -11.94 -7.06
N ASP A 4 -13.44 -11.25 -6.52
CA ASP A 4 -13.51 -9.87 -6.02
C ASP A 4 -12.55 -9.62 -4.82
N LEU A 5 -11.29 -10.04 -4.94
CA LEU A 5 -10.23 -9.74 -3.97
C LEU A 5 -9.96 -8.23 -3.87
N ASN A 6 -10.36 -7.47 -4.90
CA ASN A 6 -10.33 -5.99 -4.92
C ASN A 6 -11.54 -5.34 -4.21
N SER A 7 -12.47 -6.11 -3.64
CA SER A 7 -13.68 -5.56 -3.00
C SER A 7 -13.87 -6.00 -1.54
N SER A 8 -13.18 -7.06 -1.11
CA SER A 8 -13.29 -7.58 0.26
C SER A 8 -12.39 -6.91 1.31
N TYR A 9 -11.66 -5.84 0.97
CA TYR A 9 -10.82 -5.15 1.95
C TYR A 9 -11.68 -4.33 2.93
N ASP A 10 -11.59 -4.63 4.23
CA ASP A 10 -12.32 -3.93 5.28
C ASP A 10 -11.65 -2.58 5.62
N CYS A 11 -12.33 -1.48 5.30
CA CYS A 11 -11.82 -0.14 5.55
C CYS A 11 -11.61 0.20 7.04
N ALA A 12 -12.20 -0.58 7.95
CA ALA A 12 -11.92 -0.49 9.38
C ALA A 12 -10.43 -0.79 9.70
N ASN A 13 -9.77 -1.61 8.88
CA ASN A 13 -8.35 -1.93 9.05
C ASN A 13 -7.43 -0.86 8.46
N ALA A 14 -7.92 -0.03 7.53
CA ALA A 14 -7.12 0.94 6.78
C ALA A 14 -6.36 1.91 7.70
N SER A 15 -6.97 2.33 8.82
CA SER A 15 -6.34 3.22 9.81
C SER A 15 -5.08 2.63 10.45
N SER A 16 -4.97 1.30 10.53
CA SER A 16 -3.78 0.61 11.05
C SER A 16 -2.87 0.11 9.93
N ASP A 17 -3.45 -0.28 8.80
CA ASP A 17 -2.75 -0.91 7.69
C ASP A 17 -2.00 0.10 6.82
N LEU A 18 -2.62 1.25 6.47
CA LEU A 18 -1.97 2.32 5.71
C LEU A 18 -0.63 2.76 6.32
N PRO A 19 -0.57 3.19 7.60
CA PRO A 19 0.69 3.66 8.16
C PRO A 19 1.76 2.57 8.18
N ASN A 20 1.35 1.30 8.34
CA ASN A 20 2.27 0.17 8.29
C ASN A 20 2.82 -0.06 6.86
N LEU A 21 1.95 -0.06 5.85
CA LEU A 21 2.34 -0.18 4.44
C LEU A 21 3.23 0.98 4.00
N ILE A 22 2.92 2.20 4.43
CA ILE A 22 3.74 3.40 4.16
C ILE A 22 5.12 3.27 4.82
N ALA A 23 5.18 2.82 6.07
CA ALA A 23 6.46 2.62 6.77
C ALA A 23 7.32 1.53 6.11
N GLN A 24 6.71 0.45 5.61
CA GLN A 24 7.41 -0.60 4.86
C GLN A 24 7.96 -0.07 3.53
N LEU A 25 7.15 0.70 2.79
CA LEU A 25 7.59 1.34 1.55
C LEU A 25 8.75 2.31 1.80
N ASP A 26 8.64 3.15 2.83
CA ASP A 26 9.68 4.11 3.19
C ASP A 26 10.98 3.41 3.64
N SER A 27 10.87 2.31 4.39
CA SER A 27 12.02 1.50 4.78
C SER A 27 12.74 0.90 3.58
N LEU A 28 12.01 0.39 2.58
CA LEU A 28 12.59 -0.14 1.34
C LEU A 28 13.22 0.96 0.49
N ARG A 29 12.59 2.14 0.45
CA ARG A 29 13.08 3.31 -0.29
C ARG A 29 14.37 3.87 0.33
N ASN A 30 14.39 4.03 1.66
CA ASN A 30 15.57 4.51 2.40
C ASN A 30 16.68 3.46 2.48
N GLY A 31 16.33 2.18 2.41
CA GLY A 31 17.28 1.06 2.38
C GLY A 31 18.08 0.93 1.08
N SER A 32 17.94 1.86 0.13
CA SER A 32 18.56 1.79 -1.21
C SER A 32 18.14 0.53 -1.94
N ALA A 33 16.86 0.42 -2.30
CA ALA A 33 16.36 -0.64 -3.17
C ALA A 33 17.23 -0.74 -4.44
N SER A 34 18.11 -1.73 -4.48
CA SER A 34 19.16 -1.87 -5.49
C SER A 34 18.90 -3.06 -6.42
N THR A 35 17.95 -3.92 -6.06
CA THR A 35 17.56 -5.09 -6.85
C THR A 35 16.19 -4.92 -7.47
N ALA A 36 15.96 -5.59 -8.61
CA ALA A 36 14.67 -5.61 -9.28
C ALA A 36 13.54 -6.12 -8.36
N GLU A 37 13.85 -7.10 -7.51
CA GLU A 37 12.91 -7.64 -6.52
C GLU A 37 12.46 -6.58 -5.50
N GLN A 38 13.38 -5.75 -5.00
CA GLN A 38 13.02 -4.66 -4.09
C GLN A 38 12.17 -3.58 -4.79
N GLN A 39 12.46 -3.31 -6.06
CA GLN A 39 11.65 -2.37 -6.85
C GLN A 39 10.25 -2.92 -7.10
N GLU A 40 10.11 -4.21 -7.40
CA GLU A 40 8.81 -4.87 -7.52
C GLU A 40 8.03 -4.86 -6.21
N GLU A 41 8.69 -5.09 -5.08
CA GLU A 41 8.06 -5.03 -3.76
C GLU A 41 7.56 -3.61 -3.43
N MET A 42 8.36 -2.58 -3.71
CA MET A 42 7.91 -1.19 -3.58
C MET A 42 6.69 -0.91 -4.46
N ASN A 43 6.71 -1.32 -5.73
CA ASN A 43 5.58 -1.15 -6.65
C ASN A 43 4.31 -1.85 -6.14
N ARG A 44 4.45 -3.03 -5.52
CA ARG A 44 3.32 -3.75 -4.90
C ARG A 44 2.77 -3.02 -3.69
N LEU A 45 3.62 -2.48 -2.83
CA LEU A 45 3.20 -1.70 -1.66
C LEU A 45 2.51 -0.39 -2.09
N GLU A 46 3.04 0.32 -3.08
CA GLU A 46 2.42 1.52 -3.63
C GLU A 46 1.03 1.24 -4.20
N ASN A 47 0.88 0.16 -4.97
CA ASN A 47 -0.41 -0.23 -5.52
C ASN A 47 -1.41 -0.59 -4.41
N GLN A 48 -0.97 -1.27 -3.34
CA GLN A 48 -1.84 -1.58 -2.20
C GLN A 48 -2.29 -0.32 -1.45
N ILE A 49 -1.37 0.61 -1.16
CA ILE A 49 -1.69 1.88 -0.50
C ILE A 49 -2.71 2.65 -1.32
N ARG A 50 -2.46 2.82 -2.63
CA ARG A 50 -3.38 3.53 -3.53
C ARG A 50 -4.73 2.84 -3.62
N PHE A 51 -4.74 1.51 -3.67
CA PHE A 51 -5.97 0.74 -3.71
C PHE A 51 -6.81 0.97 -2.44
N ILE A 52 -6.20 0.90 -1.25
CA ILE A 52 -6.89 1.12 0.02
C ILE A 52 -7.39 2.56 0.12
N GLN A 53 -6.55 3.55 -0.25
CA GLN A 53 -6.93 4.97 -0.27
C GLN A 53 -8.16 5.22 -1.15
N ASN A 54 -8.14 4.71 -2.39
CA ASN A 54 -9.26 4.85 -3.32
C ASN A 54 -10.52 4.12 -2.83
N LYS A 55 -10.36 2.90 -2.31
CA LYS A 55 -11.51 2.08 -1.88
C LYS A 55 -12.20 2.62 -0.65
N CYS A 56 -11.42 3.14 0.30
CA CYS A 56 -11.92 3.62 1.57
C CYS A 56 -12.18 5.13 1.60
N ASP A 57 -12.04 5.79 0.43
CA ASP A 57 -12.16 7.24 0.28
C ASP A 57 -11.30 8.00 1.31
N ILE A 58 -10.12 7.45 1.62
CA ILE A 58 -9.24 8.05 2.63
C ILE A 58 -8.49 9.19 1.95
N PRO A 59 -8.64 10.44 2.42
CA PRO A 59 -7.91 11.54 1.85
C PRO A 59 -6.41 11.27 1.96
N HIS A 60 -5.66 11.59 0.90
CA HIS A 60 -4.21 11.65 0.95
C HIS A 60 -3.82 12.77 1.92
N SER A 61 -3.80 12.45 3.21
CA SER A 61 -3.33 13.35 4.25
C SER A 61 -1.82 13.50 4.06
N ASN A 62 -1.47 14.41 3.16
CA ASN A 62 -0.13 14.92 2.95
C ASN A 62 0.28 15.69 4.20
N HIS A 63 0.85 14.98 5.19
CA HIS A 63 1.57 15.58 6.31
C HIS A 63 3.07 15.45 6.07
#